data_AF-A0A382SDB9-F1
#
_entry.id   AF-A0A382SDB9-F1
#
_cell.length_a   1.000
_cell.length_b   1.000
_cell.length_c   1.000
_cell.angle_alpha   90.00
_cell.angle_beta   90.00
_cell.angle_gamma   90.00
#
_symmetry.space_group_name_H-M   'P 1'
#
loop_
_entity.id
_entity.type
_entity.pdbx_description
1 polymer ?
#
loop_
_entity_poly.entity_id
_entity_poly.type
_entity_poly.pdbx_seq_one_letter_code
_entity_poly.pdbx_strand_id
1 'polypeptide(L)'
;MEHTIGCTTRPYASISFAEACEHIAEAGYSDVAVFGNTGSVAISSNSSRQDIGNVRRVAERVGLVPSLLIGGTQLNLGLEAAVEDYRRLIGNTASLGASWLLDCGTSNTAHYDDY
;
A
#
# COMPACT_ATOMS: atom_id res chain seq x y z
N MET A 1 11.33 -19.69 8.87
CA MET A 1 11.51 -19.74 7.40
C MET A 1 12.69 -18.87 7.05
N GLU A 2 13.58 -19.33 6.16
CA GLU A 2 14.79 -18.59 5.75
C GLU A 2 14.47 -17.46 4.75
N HIS A 3 13.33 -17.55 4.06
CA HIS A 3 12.89 -16.58 3.07
C HIS A 3 11.42 -16.21 3.25
N THR A 4 11.11 -14.92 3.07
CA THR A 4 9.75 -14.37 3.08
C THR A 4 9.18 -14.40 1.67
N ILE A 5 7.98 -14.96 1.50
CA ILE A 5 7.23 -14.92 0.24
C ILE A 5 5.93 -14.16 0.47
N GLY A 6 5.76 -13.06 -0.24
CA GLY A 6 4.56 -12.23 -0.18
C GLY A 6 3.81 -12.17 -1.50
N CYS A 7 2.56 -11.72 -1.44
CA CYS A 7 1.71 -11.50 -2.60
C CYS A 7 1.18 -10.07 -2.61
N THR A 8 1.18 -9.42 -3.78
CA THR A 8 0.49 -8.13 -3.94
C THR A 8 -1.01 -8.35 -4.08
N THR A 9 -1.84 -7.41 -3.61
CA THR A 9 -3.29 -7.47 -3.89
C THR A 9 -3.67 -7.10 -5.33
N ARG A 10 -2.70 -6.71 -6.19
CA ARG A 10 -2.94 -6.28 -7.57
C ARG A 10 -3.69 -7.29 -8.47
N PRO A 11 -3.41 -8.61 -8.44
CA PRO A 11 -4.19 -9.59 -9.20
C PRO A 11 -5.66 -9.67 -8.75
N TYR A 12 -5.96 -9.21 -7.54
CA TYR A 12 -7.28 -9.23 -6.90
C TYR A 12 -7.97 -7.86 -6.97
N ALA A 13 -7.54 -6.97 -7.88
CA ALA A 13 -8.05 -5.61 -7.95
C ALA A 13 -9.57 -5.50 -8.12
N SER A 14 -10.24 -6.55 -8.64
CA SER A 14 -11.69 -6.59 -8.85
C SER A 14 -12.51 -7.03 -7.63
N ILE A 15 -11.88 -7.50 -6.54
CA ILE A 15 -12.55 -7.93 -5.31
C ILE A 15 -12.17 -7.06 -4.12
N SER A 16 -12.84 -7.25 -2.98
CA SER A 16 -12.54 -6.50 -1.76
C SER A 16 -11.15 -6.84 -1.21
N PHE A 17 -10.55 -5.91 -0.46
CA PHE A 17 -9.26 -6.17 0.19
C PHE A 17 -9.31 -7.37 1.16
N ALA A 18 -10.43 -7.57 1.85
CA ALA A 18 -10.59 -8.69 2.77
C ALA A 18 -10.60 -10.04 2.06
N GLU A 19 -11.37 -10.14 0.98
CA GLU A 19 -11.44 -11.34 0.13
C GLU A 19 -10.08 -11.63 -0.55
N ALA A 20 -9.37 -10.58 -0.98
CA ALA A 20 -8.00 -10.74 -1.48
C ALA A 20 -7.05 -11.32 -0.42
N CYS A 21 -7.12 -10.83 0.82
CA CYS A 21 -6.33 -11.37 1.93
C CYS A 21 -6.67 -12.83 2.24
N GLU A 22 -7.94 -13.23 2.18
CA GLU A 22 -8.36 -14.63 2.36
C GLU A 22 -7.72 -15.54 1.30
N HIS A 23 -7.81 -15.19 0.02
CA HIS A 23 -7.20 -15.96 -1.06
C HIS A 23 -5.67 -16.02 -0.98
N ILE A 24 -5.03 -14.92 -0.59
CA ILE A 24 -3.57 -14.88 -0.40
C ILE A 24 -3.14 -15.80 0.75
N ALA A 25 -3.87 -15.79 1.87
CA ALA A 25 -3.59 -16.67 3.00
C ALA A 25 -3.83 -18.14 2.65
N GLU A 26 -4.93 -18.46 1.95
CA GLU A 26 -5.24 -19.82 1.47
C GLU A 26 -4.17 -20.36 0.52
N ALA A 27 -3.55 -19.51 -0.29
CA ALA A 27 -2.44 -19.86 -1.16
C ALA A 27 -1.10 -20.07 -0.42
N GLY A 28 -1.06 -19.85 0.90
CA GLY A 28 0.09 -20.14 1.76
C GLY A 28 1.12 -19.02 1.87
N TYR A 29 0.79 -17.79 1.45
CA TYR A 29 1.66 -16.63 1.66
C TYR A 29 1.62 -16.15 3.12
N SER A 30 2.71 -15.56 3.59
CA SER A 30 2.81 -14.95 4.93
C SER A 30 2.65 -13.43 4.92
N ASP A 31 2.91 -12.81 3.76
CA ASP A 31 3.03 -11.37 3.62
C ASP A 31 2.13 -10.84 2.51
N VAL A 32 1.56 -9.66 2.72
CA VAL A 32 0.73 -8.96 1.74
C VAL A 32 1.31 -7.58 1.42
N ALA A 33 1.43 -7.31 0.12
CA ALA A 33 1.70 -5.99 -0.39
C ALA A 33 0.38 -5.30 -0.73
N VAL A 34 0.06 -4.21 -0.02
CA VAL A 34 -1.23 -3.52 -0.03
C VAL A 34 -1.31 -2.59 -1.24
N PHE A 35 -2.09 -3.00 -2.23
CA PHE A 35 -2.38 -2.25 -3.45
C PHE A 35 -3.88 -1.91 -3.48
N GLY A 36 -4.30 -1.09 -4.44
CA GLY A 36 -5.72 -0.75 -4.61
C GLY A 36 -6.56 -1.96 -5.03
N ASN A 37 -7.80 -2.01 -4.53
CA ASN A 37 -8.80 -3.06 -4.76
C ASN A 37 -10.16 -2.40 -5.07
N THR A 38 -11.18 -3.18 -5.46
CA THR A 38 -12.47 -2.62 -5.89
C THR A 38 -13.03 -1.66 -4.84
N GLY A 39 -13.33 -0.43 -5.29
CA GLY A 39 -13.94 0.61 -4.47
C GLY A 39 -12.98 1.30 -3.50
N SER A 40 -11.68 0.99 -3.50
CA SER A 40 -10.70 1.64 -2.62
C SER A 40 -9.35 1.80 -3.31
N VAL A 41 -8.82 3.03 -3.29
CA VAL A 41 -7.37 3.24 -3.39
C VAL A 41 -6.71 2.53 -2.20
N ALA A 42 -5.46 2.10 -2.33
CA ALA A 42 -4.68 1.64 -1.18
C ALA A 42 -4.61 2.74 -0.09
N ILE A 43 -3.93 2.46 1.02
CA ILE A 43 -3.61 3.50 2.00
C ILE A 43 -2.87 4.66 1.28
N SER A 44 -3.36 5.88 1.48
CA SER A 44 -2.82 7.12 0.92
C SER A 44 -2.40 8.06 2.05
N SER A 45 -1.80 9.20 1.71
CA SER A 45 -1.49 10.29 2.65
C SER A 45 -2.71 10.81 3.44
N ASN A 46 -3.90 10.75 2.83
CA ASN A 46 -5.16 11.22 3.43
C ASN A 46 -5.91 10.14 4.21
N SER A 47 -5.43 8.89 4.22
CA SER A 47 -6.07 7.82 4.97
C SER A 47 -6.08 8.12 6.46
N SER A 48 -7.23 7.88 7.09
CA SER A 48 -7.37 8.05 8.52
C SER A 48 -6.65 6.93 9.28
N ARG A 49 -6.38 7.15 10.57
CA ARG A 49 -5.90 6.07 11.47
C ARG A 49 -6.86 4.88 11.52
N GLN A 50 -8.16 5.14 11.35
CA GLN A 50 -9.17 4.08 11.33
C GLN A 50 -9.06 3.22 10.07
N ASP A 51 -8.82 3.84 8.90
CA ASP A 51 -8.62 3.11 7.64
C ASP A 51 -7.39 2.21 7.71
N ILE A 52 -6.27 2.77 8.18
CA ILE A 52 -4.99 2.06 8.35
C ILE A 52 -5.17 0.88 9.32
N GLY A 53 -5.79 1.14 10.48
CA GLY A 53 -6.07 0.11 11.47
C GLY A 53 -7.08 -0.95 10.98
N ASN A 54 -7.97 -0.61 10.06
CA ASN A 54 -8.86 -1.58 9.43
C ASN A 54 -8.12 -2.51 8.46
N VAL A 55 -7.31 -1.94 7.56
CA VAL A 55 -6.47 -2.72 6.63
C VAL A 55 -5.55 -3.68 7.38
N ARG A 56 -4.87 -3.17 8.41
CA ARG A 56 -4.01 -4.00 9.27
C ARG A 56 -4.77 -5.16 9.91
N ARG A 57 -5.90 -4.89 10.57
CA ARG A 57 -6.72 -5.93 11.21
C ARG A 57 -7.29 -6.96 10.23
N VAL A 58 -7.58 -6.56 8.99
CA VAL A 58 -8.08 -7.48 7.96
C VAL A 58 -6.99 -8.47 7.57
N ALA A 59 -5.77 -8.00 7.30
CA ALA A 59 -4.64 -8.88 6.99
C ALA A 59 -4.26 -9.79 8.17
N GLU A 60 -4.13 -9.23 9.38
CA GLU A 60 -3.74 -9.99 10.57
C GLU A 60 -4.75 -11.11 10.93
N ARG A 61 -6.04 -10.90 10.66
CA ARG A 61 -7.10 -11.89 10.95
C ARG A 61 -6.92 -13.21 10.20
N VAL A 62 -6.33 -13.15 9.01
CA VAL A 62 -6.04 -14.33 8.17
C VAL A 62 -4.57 -14.73 8.26
N GLY A 63 -3.80 -14.16 9.19
CA GLY A 63 -2.40 -14.49 9.42
C GLY A 63 -1.41 -13.81 8.49
N LEU A 64 -1.82 -12.80 7.72
CA LEU A 64 -0.94 -12.05 6.82
C LEU A 64 -0.31 -10.84 7.51
N VAL A 65 0.95 -10.57 7.16
CA VAL A 65 1.68 -9.36 7.54
C VAL A 65 1.63 -8.34 6.41
N PRO A 66 1.07 -7.14 6.61
CA PRO A 66 1.25 -6.04 5.66
C PRO A 66 2.72 -5.63 5.61
N SER A 67 3.43 -5.99 4.54
CA SER A 67 4.89 -5.80 4.47
C SER A 67 5.31 -4.66 3.54
N LEU A 68 4.47 -4.36 2.55
CA LEU A 68 4.73 -3.34 1.54
C LEU A 68 3.46 -2.55 1.22
N LEU A 69 3.57 -1.24 1.04
CA LEU A 69 2.52 -0.38 0.51
C LEU A 69 2.91 0.13 -0.88
N ILE A 70 1.97 0.18 -1.83
CA ILE A 70 2.20 0.92 -3.08
C ILE A 70 2.08 2.42 -2.81
N GLY A 71 3.14 3.16 -3.14
CA GLY A 71 3.18 4.61 -3.06
C GLY A 71 2.77 5.28 -4.36
N GLY A 72 2.69 6.61 -4.31
CA GLY A 72 2.45 7.43 -5.48
C GLY A 72 2.63 8.92 -5.19
N THR A 73 3.74 9.47 -5.66
CA THR A 73 4.06 10.90 -5.53
C THR A 73 3.05 11.77 -6.28
N GLN A 74 2.43 12.72 -5.58
CA GLN A 74 1.40 13.60 -6.13
C GLN A 74 1.96 14.92 -6.66
N LEU A 75 2.85 14.87 -7.66
CA LEU A 75 3.52 16.07 -8.23
C LEU A 75 2.55 17.10 -8.85
N ASN A 76 1.31 16.71 -9.16
CA ASN A 76 0.26 17.64 -9.59
C ASN A 76 -0.13 18.67 -8.50
N LEU A 77 0.25 18.44 -7.24
CA LEU A 77 0.08 19.41 -6.15
C LEU A 77 1.14 20.51 -6.15
N GLY A 78 2.19 20.39 -6.98
CA GLY A 78 3.44 21.16 -6.89
C GLY A 78 4.43 20.51 -5.92
N LEU A 79 5.73 20.76 -6.15
CA LEU A 79 6.83 20.06 -5.46
C LEU A 79 6.73 20.10 -3.93
N GLU A 80 6.56 21.27 -3.33
CA GLU A 80 6.50 21.41 -1.86
C GLU A 80 5.33 20.61 -1.25
N ALA A 81 4.15 20.72 -1.86
CA ALA A 81 2.96 20.01 -1.40
C ALA A 81 3.08 18.50 -1.62
N ALA A 82 3.70 18.07 -2.72
CA ALA A 82 3.97 16.67 -3.00
C ALA A 82 4.95 16.05 -1.98
N VAL A 83 6.00 16.78 -1.59
CA VAL A 83 6.94 16.35 -0.55
C VAL A 83 6.24 16.14 0.79
N GLU A 84 5.38 17.08 1.19
CA GLU A 84 4.63 16.99 2.44
C GLU A 84 3.59 15.85 2.40
N ASP A 85 2.91 15.68 1.26
CA ASP A 85 2.00 14.56 1.01
C ASP A 85 2.73 13.21 1.16
N TYR A 86 3.90 13.09 0.55
CA TYR A 86 4.71 11.87 0.59
C TYR A 86 5.26 11.57 1.99
N ARG A 87 5.65 12.59 2.76
CA ARG A 87 6.02 12.43 4.18
C ARG A 87 4.89 11.81 5.00
N ARG A 88 3.65 12.22 4.77
CA ARG A 88 2.47 11.63 5.43
C ARG A 88 2.25 10.19 4.98
N LEU A 89 2.42 9.90 3.70
CA LEU A 89 2.35 8.54 3.18
C LEU A 89 3.38 7.61 3.83
N ILE A 90 4.62 8.08 4.04
CA ILE A 90 5.64 7.34 4.81
C ILE A 90 5.15 7.06 6.24
N GLY A 91 4.60 8.06 6.92
CA GLY A 91 4.03 7.88 8.27
C GLY A 91 2.86 6.88 8.30
N ASN A 92 2.00 6.89 7.29
CA ASN A 92 0.89 5.97 7.16
C ASN A 92 1.37 4.54 6.84
N THR A 93 2.43 4.41 6.05
CA THR A 93 3.10 3.12 5.77
C THR A 93 3.65 2.50 7.06
N ALA A 94 4.35 3.30 7.86
CA ALA A 94 4.86 2.85 9.15
C ALA A 94 3.72 2.46 10.11
N SER A 95 2.62 3.23 10.13
CA SER A 95 1.44 2.95 10.96
C SER A 95 0.68 1.69 10.55
N LEU A 96 0.72 1.34 9.26
CA LEU A 96 0.22 0.08 8.72
C LEU A 96 1.03 -1.12 9.23
N GLY A 97 2.30 -0.90 9.59
CA GLY A 97 3.26 -1.95 9.98
C GLY A 97 4.14 -2.43 8.83
N ALA A 98 4.04 -1.81 7.65
CA ALA A 98 4.85 -2.14 6.49
C ALA A 98 6.27 -1.56 6.63
N SER A 99 7.27 -2.35 6.26
CA SER A 99 8.67 -1.93 6.24
C SER A 99 9.07 -1.28 4.92
N TRP A 100 8.26 -1.49 3.87
CA TRP A 100 8.56 -1.08 2.51
C TRP A 100 7.46 -0.17 1.95
N LEU A 101 7.88 0.90 1.29
CA LEU A 101 7.05 1.75 0.44
C LEU A 101 7.58 1.62 -0.99
N LEU A 102 6.76 1.15 -1.92
CA LEU A 102 7.14 0.99 -3.32
C LEU A 102 6.77 2.25 -4.10
N ASP A 103 7.77 2.95 -4.62
CA ASP A 103 7.56 4.02 -5.60
C ASP A 103 7.85 3.56 -7.03
N CYS A 104 7.09 4.07 -8.00
CA CYS A 104 7.07 3.57 -9.37
C CYS A 104 7.59 4.56 -10.42
N GLY A 105 8.20 5.68 -10.04
CA GLY A 105 8.61 6.69 -11.01
C GLY A 105 7.44 7.53 -11.52
N THR A 106 7.73 8.33 -12.56
CA THR A 106 6.71 9.01 -13.36
C THR A 106 7.01 8.85 -14.86
N SER A 107 5.98 8.62 -15.66
CA SER A 107 6.07 8.72 -17.13
C SER A 107 5.64 10.09 -17.66
N ASN A 108 5.24 11.02 -16.78
CA ASN A 108 4.90 12.37 -17.15
C ASN A 108 6.17 13.21 -17.27
N THR A 109 6.54 13.60 -18.50
CA THR A 109 7.76 14.36 -18.80
C THR A 109 7.80 15.72 -18.13
N ALA A 110 6.64 16.32 -17.82
CA ALA A 110 6.58 17.60 -17.10
C ALA A 110 7.10 17.51 -15.66
N HIS A 111 7.19 16.29 -15.12
CA HIS A 111 7.52 16.00 -13.73
C HIS A 111 8.95 15.44 -13.55
N TYR A 112 9.74 15.34 -14.61
CA TYR A 112 11.05 14.65 -14.55
C TYR A 112 12.07 15.35 -13.66
N ASP A 113 12.10 16.68 -13.64
CA ASP A 113 13.05 17.42 -12.81
C ASP A 113 12.65 17.44 -11.33
N ASP A 114 11.35 17.29 -11.04
CA ASP A 114 10.78 17.34 -9.69
C ASP A 114 10.73 15.98 -8.98
N TYR A 115 10.79 14.88 -9.75
CA TYR A 115 10.70 13.51 -9.24
C TYR A 115 12.07 12.97 -8.76
#